data_AF-A0A352EFI1-F1
#
_entry.id   AF-A0A352EFI1-F1
#
_cell.length_a   1.000
_cell.length_b   1.000
_cell.length_c   1.000
_cell.angle_alpha   90.00
_cell.angle_beta   90.00
_cell.angle_gamma   90.00
#
_symmetry.space_group_name_H-M   'P 1'
#
loop_
_entity.id
_entity.type
_entity.pdbx_description
1 polymer ?
#
loop_
_entity_poly.entity_id
_entity_poly.type
_entity_poly.pdbx_seq_one_letter_code
_entity_poly.pdbx_strand_id
1 'polypeptide(L)'
;MRLKYITSFLLLASLVTSLVIFTSAETDQPHPTEVKPSTIKPFPLPKTLNVAGELMPLDKLDVQESLDREILVNTYWQSNNLLMLKRSDKWFPVITPILEENGIPEDFKYLVLIESGLQ
;
A
#
# COMPACT_ATOMS: atom_id res chain seq x y z
N MET A 1 23.89 29.79 -58.65
CA MET A 1 23.93 28.31 -58.49
C MET A 1 23.93 27.88 -57.02
N ARG A 2 24.75 28.47 -56.14
CA ARG A 2 24.84 28.09 -54.71
C ARG A 2 23.55 28.24 -53.89
N LEU A 3 22.72 29.25 -54.17
CA LEU A 3 21.48 29.51 -53.41
C LEU A 3 20.43 28.39 -53.53
N LYS A 4 20.33 27.74 -54.70
CA LYS A 4 19.40 26.63 -54.95
C LYS A 4 19.78 25.35 -54.17
N TYR A 5 21.07 25.12 -53.97
CA TYR A 5 21.56 23.99 -53.17
C TYR A 5 21.35 24.23 -51.68
N ILE A 6 21.47 25.48 -51.22
CA ILE A 6 21.21 25.86 -49.82
C ILE A 6 19.72 25.68 -49.48
N THR A 7 18.81 26.14 -50.36
CA THR A 7 17.36 25.95 -50.13
C THR A 7 16.94 24.49 -50.22
N SER A 8 17.53 23.71 -51.14
CA SER A 8 17.30 22.26 -51.23
C SER A 8 17.80 21.51 -50.00
N PHE A 9 18.94 21.92 -49.44
CA PHE A 9 19.49 21.32 -48.22
C PHE A 9 18.62 21.62 -46.99
N LEU A 10 18.10 22.85 -46.87
CA LEU A 10 17.20 23.23 -45.78
C LEU A 10 15.86 22.47 -45.83
N LEU A 11 15.31 22.25 -47.03
CA LEU A 11 14.09 21.43 -47.20
C LEU A 11 14.33 19.97 -46.81
N LEU A 12 15.48 19.40 -47.19
CA LEU A 12 15.82 18.03 -46.83
C LEU A 12 16.05 17.89 -45.32
N ALA A 13 16.73 18.85 -44.70
CA ALA A 13 16.94 18.87 -43.25
C ALA A 13 15.61 18.98 -42.49
N SER A 14 14.69 19.84 -42.96
CA SER A 14 13.34 19.98 -42.39
C SER A 14 12.51 18.69 -42.53
N LEU A 15 12.65 17.96 -43.63
CA LEU A 15 11.94 16.70 -43.84
C LEU A 15 12.47 15.61 -42.90
N VAL A 16 13.80 15.55 -42.73
CA VAL A 16 14.45 14.58 -41.84
C VAL A 16 14.11 14.86 -40.38
N THR A 17 14.11 16.12 -39.95
CA THR A 17 13.73 16.46 -38.57
C THR A 17 12.25 16.15 -38.29
N SER A 18 11.36 16.42 -39.25
CA SER A 18 9.94 16.06 -39.13
C SER A 18 9.74 14.55 -39.01
N LEU A 19 10.47 13.75 -39.80
CA LEU A 19 10.40 12.29 -39.74
C LEU A 19 10.87 11.74 -38.38
N VAL A 20 11.96 12.28 -37.84
CA VAL A 20 12.49 11.89 -36.53
C VAL A 20 11.49 12.20 -35.41
N ILE A 21 10.80 13.34 -35.47
CA ILE A 21 9.77 13.71 -34.47
C ILE A 21 8.60 12.72 -34.51
N PHE A 22 8.17 12.30 -35.71
CA PHE A 22 7.09 11.33 -35.87
C PHE A 22 7.48 9.92 -35.38
N THR A 23 8.74 9.50 -35.55
CA THR A 23 9.20 8.18 -35.08
C THR A 23 9.44 8.14 -33.57
N SER A 24 9.81 9.27 -32.98
CA SER A 24 10.06 9.40 -31.53
C SER A 24 8.79 9.71 -30.73
N ALA A 25 7.63 9.82 -31.39
CA ALA A 25 6.36 9.87 -30.69
C ALA A 25 6.10 8.49 -30.05
N GLU A 26 6.48 8.36 -28.78
CA GLU A 26 6.03 7.24 -27.95
C GLU A 26 4.51 7.20 -28.00
N THR A 27 3.98 6.11 -28.56
CA THR A 27 2.57 5.78 -28.35
C THR A 27 2.40 5.57 -26.86
N ASP A 28 1.53 6.37 -26.25
CA ASP A 28 1.15 6.25 -24.85
C ASP A 28 0.83 4.77 -24.60
N GLN A 29 1.68 4.10 -23.81
CA GLN A 29 1.44 2.70 -23.45
C GLN A 29 0.04 2.67 -22.81
N PRO A 30 -0.84 1.74 -23.20
CA PRO A 30 -2.15 1.65 -22.56
C PRO A 30 -1.90 1.58 -21.06
N HIS A 31 -2.45 2.56 -20.33
CA HIS A 31 -2.29 2.63 -18.88
C HIS A 31 -2.57 1.25 -18.29
N PRO A 32 -1.77 0.79 -17.30
CA PRO A 32 -1.96 -0.53 -16.73
C PRO A 32 -3.43 -0.68 -16.35
N THR A 33 -4.07 -1.69 -16.94
CA THR A 33 -5.43 -2.19 -16.71
C THR A 33 -6.19 -1.42 -15.63
N GLU A 34 -7.27 -0.75 -16.02
CA GLU A 34 -8.31 -0.22 -15.14
C GLU A 34 -8.53 -1.21 -13.98
N VAL A 35 -7.98 -0.87 -12.80
CA VAL A 35 -8.02 -1.74 -11.64
C VAL A 35 -9.49 -1.85 -11.29
N LYS A 36 -10.09 -3.03 -11.52
CA LYS A 36 -11.49 -3.26 -11.14
C LYS A 36 -11.67 -2.75 -9.71
N PRO A 37 -12.68 -1.91 -9.44
CA PRO A 37 -12.89 -1.42 -8.09
C PRO A 37 -12.98 -2.62 -7.16
N SER A 38 -12.15 -2.62 -6.11
CA SER A 38 -12.15 -3.69 -5.13
C SER A 38 -13.56 -3.81 -4.56
N THR A 39 -14.19 -4.97 -4.75
CA THR A 39 -15.52 -5.19 -4.19
C THR A 39 -15.38 -5.24 -2.67
N ILE A 40 -16.00 -4.29 -1.99
CA ILE A 40 -16.09 -4.28 -0.54
C ILE A 40 -16.97 -5.47 -0.13
N LYS A 41 -16.41 -6.36 0.69
CA LYS A 41 -17.08 -7.53 1.26
C LYS A 41 -16.87 -7.55 2.78
N PRO A 42 -17.90 -7.95 3.55
CA PRO A 42 -17.73 -8.23 4.97
C PRO A 42 -16.89 -9.50 5.17
N PHE A 43 -16.16 -9.55 6.28
CA PHE A 43 -15.38 -10.71 6.69
C PHE A 43 -16.11 -11.45 7.81
N PRO A 44 -16.12 -12.80 7.80
CA PRO A 44 -16.70 -13.54 8.91
C PRO A 44 -15.85 -13.33 10.17
N LEU A 45 -16.51 -12.98 11.28
CA LEU A 45 -15.85 -12.90 12.58
C LEU A 45 -15.33 -14.28 13.02
N PRO A 46 -14.15 -14.34 13.66
CA PRO A 46 -13.67 -15.58 14.26
C PRO A 46 -14.57 -16.00 15.43
N LYS A 47 -14.73 -17.31 15.64
CA LYS A 47 -15.53 -17.85 16.76
C LYS A 47 -14.87 -17.63 18.13
N THR A 48 -13.54 -17.52 18.14
CA THR A 48 -12.71 -17.36 19.34
C THR A 48 -11.52 -16.49 18.99
N LEU A 49 -11.14 -15.59 19.90
CA LEU A 49 -9.96 -14.75 19.79
C LEU A 49 -9.30 -14.68 21.17
N ASN A 50 -7.96 -14.64 21.20
CA ASN A 50 -7.18 -14.48 22.41
C ASN A 50 -6.22 -13.29 22.21
N VAL A 51 -6.07 -12.46 23.23
CA VAL A 51 -5.08 -11.38 23.30
C VAL A 51 -4.41 -11.45 24.67
N ALA A 52 -3.08 -11.41 24.69
CA ALA A 52 -2.27 -11.43 25.90
C ALA A 52 -2.56 -12.62 26.83
N GLY A 53 -2.93 -13.77 26.25
CA GLY A 53 -3.27 -14.98 26.99
C GLY A 53 -4.73 -15.05 27.47
N GLU A 54 -5.51 -13.99 27.31
CA GLU A 54 -6.92 -13.92 27.72
C GLU A 54 -7.89 -14.12 26.55
N LEU A 55 -8.98 -14.85 26.80
CA LEU A 55 -10.03 -15.04 25.80
C LEU A 55 -10.88 -13.78 25.70
N MET A 56 -11.08 -13.28 24.47
CA MET A 56 -11.97 -12.15 24.23
C MET A 56 -13.44 -12.55 24.45
N PRO A 57 -14.25 -11.70 25.10
CA PRO A 57 -15.68 -11.96 25.36
C PRO A 57 -16.53 -11.72 24.10
N LEU A 58 -16.33 -12.55 23.08
CA LEU A 58 -17.05 -12.50 21.81
C LEU A 58 -18.52 -12.92 21.93
N ASP A 59 -18.98 -13.35 23.11
CA ASP A 59 -20.39 -13.58 23.42
C ASP A 59 -21.17 -12.26 23.55
N LYS A 60 -20.48 -11.15 23.82
CA LYS A 60 -21.10 -9.83 23.95
C LYS A 60 -21.23 -9.14 22.59
N LEU A 61 -22.42 -8.61 22.30
CA LEU A 61 -22.75 -8.01 21.01
C LEU A 61 -21.90 -6.77 20.71
N ASP A 62 -21.70 -5.89 21.69
CA ASP A 62 -20.88 -4.67 21.58
C ASP A 62 -19.41 -4.99 21.22
N VAL A 63 -18.88 -6.07 21.76
CA VAL A 63 -17.52 -6.55 21.46
C VAL A 63 -17.45 -7.11 20.02
N GLN A 64 -18.46 -7.87 19.59
CA GLN A 64 -18.54 -8.36 18.20
C GLN A 64 -18.64 -7.21 17.19
N GLU A 65 -19.50 -6.22 17.46
CA GLU A 65 -19.66 -5.04 16.61
C GLU A 65 -18.38 -4.21 16.54
N SER A 66 -17.68 -4.07 17.67
CA SER A 66 -16.38 -3.38 17.71
C SER A 66 -15.32 -4.13 16.90
N LEU A 67 -15.25 -5.46 17.04
CA LEU A 67 -14.32 -6.28 16.26
C LEU A 67 -14.62 -6.22 14.75
N ASP A 68 -15.89 -6.31 14.36
CA ASP A 68 -16.30 -6.22 12.95
C ASP A 68 -15.92 -4.87 12.35
N ARG A 69 -16.18 -3.78 13.08
CA ARG A 69 -15.79 -2.43 12.69
C ARG A 69 -14.27 -2.33 12.48
N GLU A 70 -13.46 -2.81 13.43
CA GLU A 70 -12.00 -2.73 13.33
C GLU A 70 -11.46 -3.58 12.17
N ILE A 71 -12.01 -4.77 11.92
CA ILE A 71 -11.64 -5.59 10.77
C ILE A 71 -11.95 -4.87 9.46
N LEU A 72 -13.13 -4.27 9.34
CA LEU A 72 -13.52 -3.51 8.14
C LEU A 72 -12.62 -2.30 7.93
N VAL A 73 -12.40 -1.48 8.96
CA VAL A 73 -11.55 -0.28 8.86
C VAL A 73 -10.13 -0.65 8.44
N ASN A 74 -9.51 -1.64 9.09
CA ASN A 74 -8.14 -2.03 8.78
C ASN A 74 -8.04 -2.74 7.42
N THR A 75 -9.07 -3.48 6.99
CA THR A 75 -9.04 -4.12 5.68
C THR A 75 -9.13 -3.13 4.52
N TYR A 76 -9.82 -1.99 4.69
CA TYR A 76 -9.97 -1.02 3.60
C TYR A 76 -9.04 0.21 3.72
N TRP A 77 -8.37 0.42 4.85
CA TRP A 77 -7.35 1.46 5.03
C TRP A 77 -5.93 0.97 4.72
N GLN A 78 -5.71 0.64 3.46
CA GLN A 78 -4.50 -0.04 2.97
C GLN A 78 -3.20 0.77 3.16
N SER A 79 -3.24 2.09 2.98
CA SER A 79 -2.05 2.94 3.09
C SER A 79 -1.48 2.98 4.52
N ASN A 80 -2.36 3.09 5.52
CA ASN A 80 -1.94 3.08 6.92
C ASN A 80 -1.40 1.71 7.34
N ASN A 81 -2.08 0.63 6.93
CA ASN A 81 -1.63 -0.74 7.22
C ASN A 81 -0.25 -1.03 6.64
N LEU A 82 0.02 -0.61 5.40
CA LEU A 82 1.34 -0.77 4.79
C LEU A 82 2.43 -0.03 5.57
N LEU A 83 2.13 1.17 6.06
CA LEU A 83 3.08 1.96 6.84
C LEU A 83 3.36 1.33 8.21
N MET A 84 2.31 0.86 8.89
CA MET A 84 2.39 0.14 10.17
C MET A 84 3.23 -1.14 10.04
N LEU A 85 3.04 -1.91 8.96
CA LEU A 85 3.84 -3.11 8.68
C LEU A 85 5.34 -2.79 8.47
N LYS A 86 5.65 -1.71 7.75
CA LYS A 86 7.06 -1.28 7.60
C LYS A 86 7.68 -0.83 8.91
N ARG A 87 6.91 -0.17 9.77
CA ARG A 87 7.40 0.28 11.08
C ARG A 87 7.55 -0.89 12.06
N SER A 88 6.71 -1.92 11.97
CA SER A 88 6.83 -3.10 12.83
C SER A 88 8.14 -3.82 12.63
N ASP A 89 8.67 -3.89 11.41
CA ASP A 89 9.98 -4.50 11.14
C ASP A 89 11.12 -3.84 11.91
N LYS A 90 11.01 -2.53 12.18
CA LYS A 90 11.98 -1.78 12.98
C LYS A 90 11.78 -1.99 14.48
N TRP A 91 10.53 -1.93 14.95
CA TRP A 91 10.25 -1.81 16.39
C TRP A 91 9.94 -3.12 17.08
N PHE A 92 9.35 -4.11 16.42
CA PHE A 92 9.06 -5.41 17.03
C PHE A 92 10.33 -6.13 17.53
N PRO A 93 11.47 -6.12 16.80
CA PRO A 93 12.72 -6.71 17.32
C PRO A 93 13.25 -6.02 18.59
N VAL A 94 12.85 -4.77 18.85
CA VAL A 94 13.20 -4.03 20.07
C VAL A 94 12.20 -4.31 21.19
N ILE A 95 10.91 -4.32 20.86
CA ILE A 95 9.82 -4.49 21.84
C ILE A 95 9.77 -5.92 22.36
N THR A 96 9.84 -6.94 21.49
CA THR A 96 9.65 -8.35 21.87
C THR A 96 10.62 -8.83 22.96
N PRO A 97 11.94 -8.55 22.91
CA PRO A 97 12.86 -8.93 23.98
C PRO A 97 12.54 -8.25 25.32
N ILE A 98 12.07 -6.99 25.29
CA ILE A 98 11.67 -6.26 26.50
C ILE A 98 10.43 -6.90 27.12
N LEU A 99 9.44 -7.28 26.29
CA LEU A 99 8.25 -7.99 26.77
C LEU A 99 8.64 -9.32 27.43
N GLU A 100 9.52 -10.09 26.79
CA GLU A 100 10.01 -11.37 27.31
C GLU A 100 10.75 -11.21 28.66
N GLU A 101 11.65 -10.23 28.78
CA GLU A 101 12.37 -9.94 30.03
C GLU A 101 11.42 -9.60 31.19
N ASN A 102 10.28 -8.98 30.89
CA ASN A 102 9.26 -8.61 31.87
C ASN A 102 8.16 -9.68 32.04
N GLY A 103 8.26 -10.83 31.36
CA GLY A 103 7.24 -11.88 31.42
C GLY A 103 5.89 -11.48 30.83
N ILE A 104 5.87 -10.51 29.90
CA ILE A 104 4.67 -10.04 29.22
C ILE A 104 4.46 -10.87 27.95
N PRO A 105 3.22 -11.30 27.63
CA PRO A 105 2.91 -12.00 26.38
C PRO A 105 3.39 -11.26 25.13
N GLU A 106 3.95 -11.99 24.16
CA GLU A 106 4.55 -11.39 22.97
C GLU A 106 3.54 -10.60 22.11
N ASP A 107 2.31 -11.08 22.02
CA ASP A 107 1.23 -10.45 21.25
C ASP A 107 0.80 -9.08 21.82
N PHE A 108 1.22 -8.74 23.04
CA PHE A 108 1.09 -7.39 23.60
C PHE A 108 1.78 -6.32 22.74
N LYS A 109 2.75 -6.69 21.88
CA LYS A 109 3.35 -5.79 20.88
C LYS A 109 2.31 -5.16 19.94
N TYR A 110 1.18 -5.83 19.71
CA TYR A 110 0.10 -5.29 18.89
C TYR A 110 -0.69 -4.18 19.59
N LEU A 111 -0.70 -4.12 20.93
CA LEU A 111 -1.28 -2.99 21.65
C LEU A 111 -0.51 -1.70 21.34
N VAL A 112 0.81 -1.75 21.41
CA VAL A 112 1.67 -0.60 21.08
C VAL A 112 1.46 -0.18 19.62
N LEU A 113 1.29 -1.15 18.72
CA LEU A 113 0.99 -0.91 17.31
C LEU A 113 -0.32 -0.14 17.11
N ILE A 114 -1.42 -0.55 17.74
CA ILE A 114 -2.73 0.09 17.56
C ILE A 114 -2.83 1.46 18.23
N GLU A 115 -2.14 1.66 19.37
CA GLU A 115 -2.17 2.92 20.13
C GLU A 115 -1.30 4.01 19.48
N SER A 116 -0.11 3.64 18.98
CA SER A 116 0.88 4.62 18.50
C SER A 116 1.10 4.60 16.99
N GLY A 117 0.68 3.55 16.28
CA GLY A 117 1.08 3.32 14.89
C GLY A 117 2.60 3.15 14.71
N LEU A 118 3.32 2.90 15.82
CA LEU A 118 4.78 2.84 15.91
C LEU A 118 5.49 4.10 15.37
N GLN A 119 4.86 5.25 15.57
CA GLN A 119 5.35 6.56 15.14
C GLN A 119 6.10 7.29 16.25
#